data_AF-A0A7Y1TVU3-F1
#
_entry.id   AF-A0A7Y1TVU3-F1
#
_cell.length_a   1.000
_cell.length_b   1.000
_cell.length_c   1.000
_cell.angle_alpha   90.00
_cell.angle_beta   90.00
_cell.angle_gamma   90.00
#
_symmetry.space_group_name_H-M   'P 1'
#
loop_
_entity.id
_entity.type
_entity.pdbx_description
1 polymer ?
#
loop_
_entity_poly.entity_id
_entity_poly.type
_entity_poly.pdbx_seq_one_letter_code
_entity_poly.pdbx_strand_id
1 'polypeptide(L)'
;MLTATDIVVAAGGADVGDAAKVNDLDGGIVNAALREMTDMLNRGVEKMKPSSSAMPVILVGGGALLVGEKLGAASEMLRPEHAGVANAIGAAIAQIGGETERIVSYQKTARQDAIRDVTAEARDIAIKAGAEPAAIRVADVEETAMSYMEGNATRLRVKVVGDIAGLSGGIEAGV
;
A
#
# COMPACT_ATOMS: atom_id res chain seq x y z
N MET A 1 20.66 -4.02 -23.97
CA MET A 1 19.31 -4.42 -23.53
C MET A 1 18.51 -3.15 -23.40
N LEU A 2 17.36 -3.07 -24.06
CA LEU A 2 16.46 -1.91 -24.01
C LEU A 2 15.55 -2.02 -22.78
N THR A 3 15.29 -0.91 -22.10
CA THR A 3 14.48 -0.83 -20.88
C THR A 3 13.31 0.13 -21.03
N ALA A 4 12.34 0.06 -20.11
CA ALA A 4 11.22 1.00 -20.07
C ALA A 4 11.69 2.47 -19.92
N THR A 5 12.74 2.70 -19.15
CA THR A 5 13.34 4.04 -19.00
C THR A 5 13.88 4.56 -20.32
N ASP A 6 14.56 3.72 -21.11
CA ASP A 6 15.08 4.11 -22.43
C ASP A 6 13.96 4.56 -23.37
N ILE A 7 12.82 3.87 -23.36
CA ILE A 7 11.62 4.24 -24.15
C ILE A 7 11.10 5.62 -23.75
N VAL A 8 11.01 5.91 -22.45
CA VAL A 8 10.49 7.18 -21.95
C VAL A 8 11.45 8.33 -22.24
N VAL A 9 12.77 8.11 -22.11
CA VAL A 9 13.80 9.11 -22.47
C VAL A 9 13.76 9.38 -23.97
N ALA A 10 13.67 8.35 -24.82
CA ALA A 10 13.55 8.50 -26.27
C ALA A 10 12.29 9.25 -26.70
N ALA A 11 11.21 9.12 -25.94
CA ALA A 11 9.97 9.86 -26.14
C ALA A 11 10.02 11.32 -25.62
N GLY A 12 11.13 11.72 -24.98
CA GLY A 12 11.25 13.04 -24.34
C GLY A 12 10.42 13.19 -23.06
N GLY A 13 9.96 12.07 -22.47
CA GLY A 13 9.11 12.07 -21.27
C GLY A 13 9.88 12.14 -19.94
N ALA A 14 11.21 11.96 -19.97
CA ALA A 14 12.06 12.03 -18.78
C ALA A 14 13.51 12.43 -19.14
N ASP A 15 14.18 13.09 -18.20
CA ASP A 15 15.62 13.42 -18.27
C ASP A 15 16.38 12.49 -17.32
N VAL A 16 16.78 11.32 -17.83
CA VAL A 16 17.48 10.28 -17.07
C VAL A 16 18.61 9.68 -17.91
N GLY A 17 19.83 9.69 -17.37
CA GLY A 17 20.98 9.09 -18.03
C GLY A 17 21.49 9.91 -19.21
N ASP A 18 21.91 9.24 -20.28
CA ASP A 18 22.47 9.86 -21.49
C ASP A 18 21.50 9.65 -22.67
N ALA A 19 20.73 10.70 -22.99
CA ALA A 19 19.72 10.67 -24.05
C ALA A 19 20.33 10.37 -25.44
N ALA A 20 21.62 10.63 -25.66
CA ALA A 20 22.27 10.33 -26.93
C ALA A 20 22.28 8.83 -27.26
N LYS A 21 22.17 7.97 -26.24
CA LYS A 21 22.17 6.50 -26.39
C LYS A 21 20.83 5.92 -26.84
N VAL A 22 19.79 6.73 -26.97
CA VAL A 22 18.44 6.28 -27.36
C VAL A 22 17.87 7.05 -28.56
N ASN A 23 18.65 7.96 -29.14
CA ASN A 23 18.23 8.81 -30.27
C ASN A 23 18.04 8.04 -31.59
N ASP A 24 18.63 6.85 -31.70
CA ASP A 24 18.54 5.98 -32.87
C ASP A 24 17.38 4.98 -32.78
N LEU A 25 16.59 5.01 -31.70
CA LEU A 25 15.42 4.15 -31.55
C LEU A 25 14.34 4.52 -32.57
N ASP A 26 13.77 3.49 -33.20
CA ASP A 26 12.65 3.64 -34.11
C ASP A 26 11.42 4.19 -33.37
N GLY A 27 10.84 5.27 -33.91
CA GLY A 27 9.67 5.92 -33.31
C GLY A 27 8.43 5.01 -33.27
N GLY A 28 8.32 4.04 -34.18
CA GLY A 28 7.25 3.02 -34.15
C GLY A 28 7.38 2.11 -32.93
N ILE A 29 8.60 1.65 -32.63
CA ILE A 29 8.91 0.87 -31.43
C ILE A 29 8.62 1.69 -30.16
N VAL A 30 9.07 2.95 -30.10
CA VAL A 30 8.85 3.83 -28.94
C VAL A 30 7.35 4.00 -28.67
N ASN A 31 6.57 4.34 -29.69
CA ASN A 31 5.12 4.53 -29.55
C ASN A 31 4.39 3.23 -29.16
N ALA A 32 4.77 2.09 -29.76
CA ALA A 32 4.18 0.81 -29.41
C ALA A 32 4.46 0.42 -27.95
N ALA A 33 5.70 0.66 -27.48
CA ALA A 33 6.09 0.39 -26.11
C ALA A 33 5.38 1.30 -25.09
N LEU A 34 5.27 2.61 -25.38
CA LEU A 34 4.50 3.55 -24.54
C LEU A 34 3.04 3.15 -24.40
N ARG A 35 2.42 2.72 -25.51
CA ARG A 35 1.03 2.25 -25.52
C ARG A 35 0.88 0.99 -24.67
N GLU A 36 1.76 0.00 -24.83
CA GLU A 36 1.68 -1.23 -24.02
C GLU A 36 1.90 -0.92 -22.53
N MET A 37 2.83 -0.05 -22.17
CA MET A 37 3.02 0.38 -20.77
C MET A 37 1.75 1.04 -20.21
N THR A 38 1.12 1.93 -20.97
CA THR A 38 -0.13 2.58 -20.58
C THR A 38 -1.26 1.59 -20.40
N ASP A 39 -1.41 0.63 -21.32
CA ASP A 39 -2.43 -0.42 -21.25
C ASP A 39 -2.18 -1.37 -20.07
N MET A 40 -0.93 -1.73 -19.79
CA MET A 40 -0.54 -2.51 -18.60
C MET A 40 -0.93 -1.79 -17.31
N LEU A 41 -0.65 -0.50 -17.21
CA LEU A 41 -1.00 0.33 -16.05
C LEU A 41 -2.52 0.45 -15.89
N ASN A 42 -3.27 0.71 -16.96
CA ASN A 42 -4.73 0.76 -16.93
C ASN A 42 -5.32 -0.58 -16.44
N ARG A 43 -4.85 -1.71 -16.99
CA ARG A 43 -5.28 -3.05 -16.54
C ARG A 43 -4.95 -3.32 -15.07
N GLY A 44 -3.78 -2.85 -14.62
CA GLY A 44 -3.37 -2.96 -13.22
C GLY A 44 -4.28 -2.17 -12.29
N VAL A 45 -4.54 -0.91 -12.62
CA VAL A 45 -5.43 -0.03 -11.84
C VAL A 45 -6.86 -0.59 -11.82
N GLU A 46 -7.42 -1.00 -12.96
CA GLU A 46 -8.77 -1.58 -13.02
C GLU A 46 -8.93 -2.81 -12.12
N LYS A 47 -7.93 -3.69 -12.04
CA LYS A 47 -7.96 -4.87 -11.16
C LYS A 47 -7.98 -4.52 -9.67
N MET A 48 -7.49 -3.35 -9.29
CA MET A 48 -7.39 -2.93 -7.88
C MET A 48 -8.60 -2.11 -7.42
N LYS A 49 -9.45 -1.64 -8.33
CA LYS A 49 -10.59 -0.81 -7.96
C LYS A 49 -11.61 -1.61 -7.15
N PRO A 50 -12.07 -1.10 -5.99
CA PRO A 50 -13.15 -1.72 -5.22
C PRO A 50 -14.51 -1.67 -5.91
N SER A 51 -14.69 -0.80 -6.91
CA SER A 51 -15.91 -0.63 -7.69
C SER A 51 -15.59 -0.20 -9.12
N SER A 52 -16.58 -0.19 -10.00
CA SER A 52 -16.43 0.30 -11.38
C SER A 52 -16.18 1.81 -11.50
N SER A 53 -16.27 2.54 -10.39
CA SER A 53 -16.05 3.99 -10.35
C SER A 53 -14.57 4.33 -10.57
N ALA A 54 -14.29 5.37 -11.36
CA ALA A 54 -12.94 5.90 -11.46
C ALA A 54 -12.48 6.47 -10.10
N MET A 55 -11.26 6.15 -9.69
CA MET A 55 -10.67 6.59 -8.42
C MET A 55 -9.39 7.41 -8.67
N PRO A 56 -9.02 8.32 -7.76
CA PRO A 56 -7.77 9.06 -7.88
C PRO A 56 -6.58 8.10 -7.77
N VAL A 57 -5.56 8.34 -8.58
CA VAL A 57 -4.30 7.59 -8.57
C VAL A 57 -3.18 8.52 -8.10
N ILE A 58 -2.48 8.11 -7.04
CA ILE A 58 -1.31 8.83 -6.51
C ILE A 58 -0.05 8.14 -7.05
N LEU A 59 0.75 8.88 -7.80
CA LEU A 59 2.01 8.42 -8.37
C LEU A 59 3.17 8.78 -7.43
N VAL A 60 3.89 7.76 -6.97
CA VAL A 60 5.05 7.92 -6.09
C VAL A 60 6.21 7.01 -6.51
N GLY A 61 7.40 7.32 -6.01
CA GLY A 61 8.63 6.57 -6.29
C GLY A 61 9.19 6.77 -7.70
N GLY A 62 10.33 6.14 -7.97
CA GLY A 62 11.05 6.30 -9.25
C GLY A 62 10.29 5.78 -10.47
N GLY A 63 9.32 4.87 -10.29
CA GLY A 63 8.50 4.36 -11.39
C GLY A 63 7.46 5.37 -11.92
N ALA A 64 7.19 6.46 -11.19
CA ALA A 64 6.21 7.46 -11.59
C ALA A 64 6.54 8.14 -12.93
N LEU A 65 7.82 8.18 -13.31
CA LEU A 65 8.27 8.72 -14.60
C LEU A 65 7.81 7.89 -15.80
N LEU A 66 7.49 6.61 -15.60
CA LEU A 66 6.98 5.73 -16.66
C LEU A 66 5.52 6.05 -17.04
N VAL A 67 4.85 6.89 -16.25
CA VAL A 67 3.45 7.25 -16.45
C VAL A 67 3.40 8.63 -17.11
N GLY A 68 3.29 8.65 -18.43
CA GLY A 68 3.19 9.88 -19.22
C GLY A 68 1.80 10.50 -19.14
N GLU A 69 0.84 9.92 -19.87
CA GLU A 69 -0.53 10.46 -19.99
C GLU A 69 -1.46 10.05 -18.84
N LYS A 70 -2.66 10.64 -18.83
CA LYS A 70 -3.74 10.26 -17.90
C LYS A 70 -4.17 8.82 -18.17
N LEU A 71 -4.14 8.00 -17.13
CA LEU A 71 -4.73 6.65 -17.19
C LEU A 71 -6.25 6.76 -17.31
N GLY A 72 -6.85 6.09 -18.29
CA GLY A 72 -8.30 6.10 -18.50
C GLY A 72 -9.08 5.55 -17.29
N ALA A 73 -8.43 4.67 -16.51
CA ALA A 73 -8.97 4.14 -15.27
C ALA A 73 -9.00 5.16 -14.11
N ALA A 74 -8.21 6.25 -14.17
CA ALA A 74 -8.04 7.19 -13.08
C ALA A 74 -8.98 8.39 -13.22
N SER A 75 -9.66 8.79 -12.14
CA SER A 75 -10.44 10.04 -12.14
C SER A 75 -9.49 11.26 -12.21
N GLU A 76 -8.38 11.17 -11.48
CA GLU A 76 -7.34 12.16 -11.35
C GLU A 76 -5.97 11.48 -11.16
N MET A 77 -4.91 12.15 -11.62
CA MET A 77 -3.52 11.72 -11.45
C MET A 77 -2.79 12.72 -10.54
N LEU A 78 -2.44 12.30 -9.33
CA LEU A 78 -1.77 13.12 -8.33
C LEU A 78 -0.28 12.80 -8.28
N ARG A 79 0.56 13.84 -8.31
CA ARG A 79 2.03 13.75 -8.16
C ARG A 79 2.47 14.67 -7.01
N PRO A 80 2.51 14.18 -5.77
CA PRO A 80 2.92 14.97 -4.61
C PRO A 80 4.35 15.51 -4.76
N GLU A 81 4.65 16.65 -4.14
CA GLU A 81 5.99 17.29 -4.18
C GLU A 81 7.10 16.31 -3.74
N HIS A 82 6.87 15.55 -2.67
CA HIS A 82 7.84 14.60 -2.13
C HIS A 82 7.63 13.15 -2.63
N ALA A 83 7.01 12.97 -3.80
CA ALA A 83 6.74 11.66 -4.39
C ALA A 83 7.98 10.76 -4.50
N GLY A 84 9.16 11.35 -4.76
CA GLY A 84 10.43 10.61 -4.89
C GLY A 84 10.89 9.92 -3.60
N VAL A 85 10.42 10.38 -2.43
CA VAL A 85 10.80 9.84 -1.10
C VAL A 85 9.61 9.26 -0.34
N ALA A 86 8.49 8.99 -1.01
CA ALA A 86 7.26 8.51 -0.37
C ALA A 86 7.46 7.25 0.49
N ASN A 87 8.32 6.31 0.07
CA ASN A 87 8.64 5.12 0.86
C ASN A 87 9.34 5.46 2.18
N ALA A 88 10.25 6.44 2.18
CA ALA A 88 10.94 6.88 3.38
C ALA A 88 10.00 7.62 4.32
N ILE A 89 9.13 8.49 3.77
CA ILE A 89 8.07 9.16 4.53
C ILE A 89 7.15 8.12 5.16
N GLY A 90 6.68 7.13 4.39
CA GLY A 90 5.82 6.05 4.87
C GLY A 90 6.45 5.26 6.02
N ALA A 91 7.76 4.99 5.94
CA ALA A 91 8.50 4.34 7.03
C ALA A 91 8.64 5.24 8.27
N ALA A 92 8.83 6.55 8.08
CA ALA A 92 9.02 7.50 9.18
C ALA A 92 7.72 7.77 9.96
N ILE A 93 6.56 7.71 9.31
CA ILE A 93 5.25 7.90 9.94
C ILE A 93 4.60 6.57 10.38
N ALA A 94 5.25 5.43 10.13
CA ALA A 94 4.68 4.13 10.41
C ALA A 94 4.48 3.93 11.92
N GLN A 95 3.29 3.48 12.30
CA GLN A 95 2.98 3.07 13.67
C GLN A 95 3.47 1.64 13.92
N ILE A 96 3.77 1.32 15.18
CA ILE A 96 4.12 -0.03 15.58
C ILE A 96 2.85 -0.89 15.62
N GLY A 97 2.85 -1.95 14.83
CA GLY A 97 1.74 -2.89 14.73
C GLY A 97 1.94 -4.16 15.57
N GLY A 98 0.84 -4.73 16.03
CA GLY A 98 0.78 -6.09 16.57
C GLY A 98 -0.41 -6.83 15.98
N GLU A 99 -0.22 -8.11 15.65
CA GLU A 99 -1.25 -8.94 15.05
C GLU A 99 -1.26 -10.31 15.70
N THR A 100 -2.47 -10.76 16.05
CA THR A 100 -2.69 -12.12 16.54
C THR A 100 -3.89 -12.72 15.82
N GLU A 101 -3.77 -13.99 15.46
CA GLU A 101 -4.80 -14.78 14.81
C GLU A 101 -5.08 -16.06 15.62
N ARG A 102 -6.36 -16.34 15.88
CA ARG A 102 -6.80 -17.54 16.58
C ARG A 102 -8.05 -18.14 15.95
N ILE A 103 -8.16 -19.46 16.03
CA ILE A 103 -9.40 -20.17 15.75
C ILE A 103 -10.20 -20.22 17.05
N VAL A 104 -11.39 -19.63 17.05
CA VAL A 104 -12.29 -19.56 18.21
C VAL A 104 -13.64 -20.19 17.87
N SER A 105 -14.33 -20.74 18.88
CA SER A 105 -15.73 -21.18 18.73
C SER A 105 -16.60 -20.30 19.60
N TYR A 106 -17.49 -19.53 18.97
CA TYR A 106 -18.39 -18.62 19.70
C TYR A 106 -19.49 -19.34 20.50
N GLN A 107 -19.59 -20.67 20.34
CA GLN A 107 -20.42 -21.50 21.21
C GLN A 107 -19.76 -21.74 22.57
N LYS A 108 -18.42 -21.73 22.62
CA LYS A 108 -17.64 -21.99 23.85
C LYS A 108 -17.21 -20.70 24.55
N THR A 109 -16.86 -19.67 23.79
CA THR A 109 -16.40 -18.38 24.31
C THR A 109 -17.27 -17.28 23.71
N ALA A 110 -17.79 -16.37 24.54
CA ALA A 110 -18.56 -15.25 24.01
C ALA A 110 -17.71 -14.40 23.06
N ARG A 111 -18.31 -13.89 21.98
CA ARG A 111 -17.60 -13.12 20.95
C ARG A 111 -16.76 -11.98 21.53
N GLN A 112 -17.32 -11.24 22.47
CA GLN A 112 -16.64 -10.11 23.11
C GLN A 112 -15.41 -10.55 23.91
N ASP A 113 -15.50 -11.68 24.62
CA ASP A 113 -14.36 -12.22 25.37
C ASP A 113 -13.26 -12.71 24.42
N ALA A 114 -13.63 -13.42 23.35
CA ALA A 114 -12.67 -13.88 22.35
C ALA A 114 -11.92 -12.70 21.68
N ILE A 115 -12.64 -11.62 21.31
CA ILE A 115 -12.02 -10.41 20.77
C ILE A 115 -11.11 -9.76 21.80
N ARG A 116 -11.57 -9.62 23.06
CA ARG A 116 -10.75 -9.03 24.13
C ARG A 116 -9.45 -9.80 24.31
N ASP A 117 -9.52 -11.13 24.38
CA ASP A 117 -8.36 -11.97 24.66
C ASP A 117 -7.35 -11.92 23.50
N VAL A 118 -7.81 -12.03 22.24
CA VAL A 118 -6.94 -11.89 21.05
C VAL A 118 -6.38 -10.47 20.93
N THR A 119 -7.15 -9.45 21.28
CA THR A 119 -6.69 -8.05 21.30
C THR A 119 -5.59 -7.84 22.35
N ALA A 120 -5.73 -8.43 23.53
CA ALA A 120 -4.72 -8.34 24.59
C ALA A 120 -3.38 -8.94 24.12
N GLU A 121 -3.42 -10.09 23.44
CA GLU A 121 -2.22 -10.70 22.87
C GLU A 121 -1.60 -9.85 21.76
N ALA A 122 -2.41 -9.31 20.85
CA ALA A 122 -1.92 -8.42 19.79
C ALA A 122 -1.28 -7.15 20.38
N ARG A 123 -1.87 -6.62 21.47
CA ARG A 123 -1.33 -5.48 22.22
C ARG A 123 0.02 -5.81 22.86
N ASP A 124 0.16 -6.97 23.49
CA ASP A 124 1.43 -7.41 24.07
C ASP A 124 2.54 -7.54 23.01
N ILE A 125 2.20 -8.01 21.80
CA ILE A 125 3.13 -8.07 20.67
C ILE A 125 3.58 -6.64 20.29
N ALA A 126 2.65 -5.70 20.14
CA ALA A 126 2.96 -4.32 19.79
C ALA A 126 3.83 -3.64 20.87
N ILE A 127 3.52 -3.84 22.17
CA ILE A 127 4.31 -3.30 23.28
C ILE A 127 5.74 -3.86 23.24
N LYS A 128 5.90 -5.17 23.04
CA LYS A 128 7.23 -5.80 22.93
C LYS A 128 8.01 -5.29 21.71
N ALA A 129 7.32 -4.85 20.67
CA ALA A 129 7.91 -4.21 19.50
C ALA A 129 8.21 -2.71 19.68
N GLY A 130 7.88 -2.12 20.84
CA GLY A 130 8.19 -0.73 21.17
C GLY A 130 7.03 0.26 21.02
N ALA A 131 5.79 -0.21 20.88
CA ALA A 131 4.62 0.66 20.91
C ALA A 131 4.40 1.24 22.32
N GLU A 132 4.03 2.52 22.39
CA GLU A 132 3.59 3.19 23.61
C GLU A 132 2.28 2.55 24.11
N PRO A 133 2.27 1.88 25.28
CA PRO A 133 1.11 1.15 25.75
C PRO A 133 -0.17 2.00 25.79
N ALA A 134 -0.09 3.28 26.16
CA ALA A 134 -1.26 4.16 26.24
C ALA A 134 -1.84 4.55 24.86
N ALA A 135 -1.03 4.50 23.79
CA ALA A 135 -1.41 4.91 22.44
C ALA A 135 -1.93 3.75 21.56
N ILE A 136 -1.89 2.51 22.05
CA ILE A 136 -2.32 1.35 21.26
C ILE A 136 -3.84 1.33 21.12
N ARG A 137 -4.29 1.23 19.87
CA ARG A 137 -5.70 1.08 19.48
C ARG A 137 -5.88 -0.10 18.53
N VAL A 138 -7.09 -0.65 18.50
CA VAL A 138 -7.46 -1.66 17.49
C VAL A 138 -7.56 -0.99 16.13
N ALA A 139 -6.84 -1.53 15.15
CA ALA A 139 -6.86 -1.06 13.77
C ALA A 139 -7.87 -1.85 12.94
N ASP A 140 -7.95 -3.16 13.16
CA ASP A 140 -8.79 -4.05 12.38
C ASP A 140 -9.16 -5.30 13.18
N VAL A 141 -10.37 -5.81 12.95
CA VAL A 141 -10.87 -7.08 13.50
C VAL A 141 -11.54 -7.84 12.37
N GLU A 142 -10.93 -8.95 11.98
CA GLU A 142 -11.39 -9.79 10.89
C GLU A 142 -11.92 -11.12 11.45
N GLU A 143 -13.15 -11.46 11.09
CA GLU A 143 -13.82 -12.71 11.48
C GLU A 143 -14.16 -13.51 10.22
N THR A 144 -13.47 -14.63 10.00
CA THR A 144 -13.77 -15.54 8.89
C THR A 144 -14.40 -16.83 9.43
N ALA A 145 -15.69 -17.05 9.15
CA ALA A 145 -16.35 -18.31 9.50
C ALA A 145 -15.74 -19.48 8.73
N MET A 146 -15.39 -20.55 9.44
CA MET A 146 -14.78 -21.76 8.86
C MET A 146 -15.85 -22.82 8.68
N SER A 147 -16.49 -22.81 7.51
CA SER A 147 -17.65 -23.65 7.15
C SER A 147 -17.39 -25.16 7.16
N TYR A 148 -16.12 -25.58 7.18
CA TYR A 148 -15.72 -26.99 7.19
C TYR A 148 -15.33 -27.52 8.58
N MET A 149 -15.41 -26.70 9.64
CA MET A 149 -15.10 -27.13 11.00
C MET A 149 -16.34 -27.17 11.88
N GLU A 150 -16.46 -28.23 12.68
CA GLU A 150 -17.56 -28.39 13.63
C GLU A 150 -17.53 -27.31 14.73
N GLY A 151 -18.70 -26.91 15.22
CA GLY A 151 -18.83 -25.96 16.33
C GLY A 151 -18.76 -24.49 15.95
N ASN A 152 -19.09 -24.14 14.70
CA ASN A 152 -19.11 -22.75 14.20
C ASN A 152 -17.78 -22.02 14.47
N ALA A 153 -16.68 -22.71 14.14
CA ALA A 153 -15.35 -22.17 14.34
C ALA A 153 -15.14 -20.95 13.44
N THR A 154 -14.59 -19.90 14.02
CA THR A 154 -14.29 -18.63 13.36
C THR A 154 -12.81 -18.36 13.52
N ARG A 155 -12.15 -18.06 12.41
CA ARG A 155 -10.80 -17.52 12.41
C ARG A 155 -10.90 -16.04 12.73
N LEU A 156 -10.50 -15.68 13.95
CA LEU A 156 -10.51 -14.33 14.47
C LEU A 156 -9.09 -13.78 14.40
N ARG A 157 -8.91 -12.68 13.67
CA ARG A 157 -7.65 -11.95 13.55
C ARG A 157 -7.87 -10.53 14.06
N VAL A 158 -6.99 -10.09 14.95
CA VAL A 158 -7.01 -8.71 15.45
C VAL A 158 -5.68 -8.06 15.13
N LYS A 159 -5.74 -6.85 14.56
CA LYS A 159 -4.58 -5.98 14.36
C LYS A 159 -4.72 -4.77 15.26
N VAL A 160 -3.64 -4.42 15.95
CA VAL A 160 -3.52 -3.20 16.74
C VAL A 160 -2.37 -2.36 16.21
N VAL A 161 -2.46 -1.05 16.41
CA VAL A 161 -1.39 -0.09 16.08
C VAL A 161 -1.22 0.90 17.23
N GLY A 162 0.01 1.36 17.45
CA GLY A 162 0.32 2.42 18.40
C GLY A 162 1.57 3.19 18.00
N ASP A 163 1.73 4.39 18.56
CA ASP A 163 2.91 5.23 18.32
C ASP A 163 4.15 4.62 18.98
N ILE A 164 5.34 4.98 18.50
CA ILE A 164 6.60 4.53 19.09
C ILE A 164 6.79 5.18 20.46
N ALA A 165 7.11 4.37 21.47
CA ALA A 165 7.41 4.87 22.81
C ALA A 165 8.59 5.86 22.78
N GLY A 166 8.37 7.08 23.27
CA GLY A 166 9.39 8.14 23.32
C GLY A 166 9.45 9.09 22.12
N LEU A 167 8.64 8.89 21.07
CA LEU A 167 8.53 9.80 19.91
C LEU A 167 7.34 10.78 20.02
N SER A 168 6.71 10.90 21.19
CA SER A 168 5.50 11.71 21.45
C SER A 168 5.71 13.24 21.42
N GLY A 169 6.70 13.74 20.67
CA GLY A 169 6.80 15.12 20.22
C GLY A 169 6.37 15.22 18.76
N GLY A 170 5.17 15.74 18.51
CA GLY A 170 4.51 15.74 17.21
C GLY A 170 5.40 16.21 16.05
N ILE A 171 5.39 15.43 14.97
CA ILE A 171 5.77 15.94 13.65
C ILE A 171 4.55 16.73 13.18
N GLU A 172 4.57 18.06 13.36
CA GLU A 172 3.67 18.94 12.62
C GLU A 172 3.99 18.75 11.13
N ALA A 173 3.10 18.05 10.43
CA ALA A 173 3.13 17.98 8.98
C ALA A 173 2.78 19.38 8.46
N GLY A 174 3.80 20.20 8.22
CA GLY A 174 3.68 21.46 7.52
C GLY A 174 3.10 21.21 6.13
N VAL A 175 1.92 21.77 5.90
CA VAL A 175 1.30 21.97 4.58
C VAL A 175 2.01 23.12 3.87
#